data_AF-A0A3C1H3F7-F1
#
_entry.id   AF-A0A3C1H3F7-F1
#
_cell.length_a   1.000
_cell.length_b   1.000
_cell.length_c   1.000
_cell.angle_alpha   90.00
_cell.angle_beta   90.00
_cell.angle_gamma   90.00
#
_symmetry.space_group_name_H-M   'P 1'
#
loop_
_entity.id
_entity.type
_entity.pdbx_description
1 polymer ?
#
loop_
_entity_poly.entity_id
_entity_poly.type
_entity_poly.pdbx_seq_one_letter_code
_entity_poly.pdbx_strand_id
1 'polypeptide(L)'
;MNGILKAGAMIALAVLCCGFLPGCGERSAERKIRSEAKSYIKEKYGFSPEITGFEFRHVGEMELNSHKKDAGYVTMTHDGREFKAYISPKDPDVNCDNFMQKDVDDRLAAYFREQLDCQDIAVETTYGSFIRCGVPADIRSYEELFAGCDNICIYVSAYALDREKVSALDVSKLGKTTEVTLVECHSASDLQDEKLWEKAAVWRHDNGGGEYGAMFHAYYYFHDGEAEIIEK
;
A
#
# COMPACT_ATOMS: atom_id res chain seq x y z
N MET A 1 -36.88 17.49 53.56
CA MET A 1 -37.21 17.08 52.17
C MET A 1 -36.59 17.97 51.07
N ASN A 2 -36.27 19.25 51.31
CA ASN A 2 -35.71 20.14 50.26
C ASN A 2 -34.21 19.95 49.90
N GLY A 3 -33.45 19.15 50.65
CA GLY A 3 -32.02 18.90 50.37
C GLY A 3 -31.78 17.75 49.39
N ILE A 4 -32.61 16.71 49.42
CA ILE A 4 -32.45 15.50 48.61
C ILE A 4 -32.82 15.77 47.14
N LEU A 5 -33.83 16.62 46.89
CA LEU A 5 -34.19 17.08 45.54
C LEU A 5 -33.11 17.94 44.87
N LYS A 6 -32.32 18.71 45.66
CA LYS A 6 -31.22 19.53 45.12
C LYS A 6 -29.99 18.70 44.78
N ALA A 7 -29.69 17.66 45.56
CA ALA A 7 -28.59 16.74 45.29
C ALA A 7 -28.86 15.84 44.06
N GLY A 8 -30.09 15.34 43.90
CA GLY A 8 -30.48 14.56 42.72
C GLY A 8 -30.42 15.36 41.40
N ALA A 9 -30.81 16.63 41.44
CA ALA A 9 -30.74 17.52 40.27
C ALA A 9 -29.29 17.87 39.85
N MET A 10 -28.36 17.99 40.81
CA MET A 10 -26.93 18.24 40.48
C MET A 10 -26.22 17.00 39.92
N ILE A 11 -26.55 15.79 40.39
CA ILE A 11 -25.96 14.55 39.87
C ILE A 11 -26.46 14.27 38.43
N ALA A 12 -27.74 14.55 38.15
CA ALA A 12 -28.28 14.45 36.79
C ALA A 12 -27.62 15.43 35.80
N LEU A 13 -27.28 16.65 36.25
CA LEU A 13 -26.56 17.63 35.43
C LEU A 13 -25.09 17.22 35.17
N ALA A 14 -24.42 16.64 36.16
CA ALA A 14 -23.04 16.16 36.02
C ALA A 14 -22.92 14.96 35.07
N VAL A 15 -23.90 14.04 35.09
CA VAL A 15 -23.94 12.91 34.14
C VAL A 15 -24.26 13.37 32.72
N LEU A 16 -25.07 14.42 32.54
CA LEU A 16 -25.28 15.05 31.24
C LEU A 16 -24.04 15.81 30.73
N CYS A 17 -23.24 16.42 31.60
CA CYS A 17 -21.99 17.08 31.20
C CYS A 17 -20.83 16.10 30.94
N CYS A 18 -20.81 14.94 31.59
CA CYS A 18 -19.81 13.88 31.31
C CYS A 18 -20.18 13.00 30.10
N GLY A 19 -21.43 13.02 29.64
CA GLY A 19 -21.92 12.24 28.50
C GLY A 19 -21.70 12.90 27.13
N PHE A 20 -21.32 14.17 27.09
CA PHE A 20 -21.02 14.89 25.84
C PHE A 20 -19.54 15.29 25.86
N LEU A 21 -18.74 14.66 24.97
CA LEU A 21 -17.58 15.21 24.24
C LEU A 21 -16.42 14.23 23.90
N PRO A 22 -16.46 12.88 24.06
CA PRO A 22 -15.37 12.06 23.52
C PRO A 22 -15.31 12.01 21.97
N GLY A 23 -16.20 12.70 21.23
CA GLY A 23 -16.25 12.67 19.75
C GLY A 23 -16.11 14.01 19.02
N CYS A 24 -15.98 15.15 19.71
CA CYS A 24 -15.89 16.45 19.01
C CYS A 24 -14.50 16.70 18.41
N GLY A 25 -13.44 16.33 19.15
CA GLY A 25 -12.06 16.42 18.69
C GLY A 25 -11.78 15.51 17.49
N GLU A 26 -12.27 14.27 17.53
CA GLU A 26 -12.09 13.30 16.44
C GLU A 26 -12.81 13.74 15.17
N ARG A 27 -14.06 14.19 15.25
CA ARG A 27 -14.78 14.72 14.08
C ARG A 27 -14.09 15.94 13.47
N SER A 28 -13.49 16.79 14.30
CA SER A 28 -12.72 17.95 13.82
C SER A 28 -11.43 17.51 13.13
N ALA A 29 -10.69 16.56 13.71
CA ALA A 29 -9.48 16.01 13.14
C ALA A 29 -9.74 15.30 11.82
N GLU A 30 -10.76 14.44 11.76
CA GLU A 30 -11.19 13.76 10.53
C GLU A 30 -11.51 14.76 9.42
N ARG A 31 -12.31 15.81 9.70
CA ARG A 31 -12.63 16.84 8.72
C ARG A 31 -11.39 17.54 8.19
N LYS A 32 -10.45 17.87 9.08
CA LYS A 32 -9.17 18.50 8.70
C LYS A 32 -8.37 17.58 7.78
N ILE A 33 -8.19 16.32 8.17
CA ILE A 33 -7.44 15.32 7.40
C ILE A 33 -8.09 15.09 6.03
N ARG A 34 -9.41 14.91 5.96
CA ARG A 34 -10.15 14.75 4.69
C ARG A 34 -9.98 15.97 3.77
N SER A 35 -10.02 17.17 4.32
CA SER A 35 -9.83 18.41 3.55
C SER A 35 -8.40 18.55 3.02
N GLU A 36 -7.41 18.19 3.82
CA GLU A 36 -6.00 18.20 3.42
C GLU A 36 -5.71 17.12 2.38
N ALA A 37 -6.30 15.92 2.50
CA ALA A 37 -6.18 14.87 1.48
C ALA A 37 -6.64 15.36 0.10
N LYS A 38 -7.79 16.05 0.02
CA LYS A 38 -8.26 16.64 -1.24
C LYS A 38 -7.32 17.70 -1.78
N SER A 39 -6.76 18.53 -0.90
CA SER A 39 -5.84 19.61 -1.27
C SER A 39 -4.52 19.03 -1.80
N TYR A 40 -3.97 18.04 -1.09
CA TYR A 40 -2.78 17.28 -1.47
C TYR A 40 -2.94 16.63 -2.85
N ILE A 41 -4.02 15.88 -3.09
CA ILE A 41 -4.26 15.23 -4.40
C ILE A 41 -4.44 16.26 -5.51
N LYS A 42 -5.15 17.36 -5.24
CA LYS A 42 -5.32 18.44 -6.22
C LYS A 42 -4.02 19.14 -6.57
N GLU A 43 -3.14 19.35 -5.59
CA GLU A 43 -1.83 19.97 -5.81
C GLU A 43 -0.88 19.04 -6.59
N LYS A 44 -0.88 17.74 -6.24
CA LYS A 44 -0.01 16.75 -6.86
C LYS A 44 -0.44 16.39 -8.28
N TYR A 45 -1.73 16.13 -8.49
CA TYR A 45 -2.24 15.58 -9.75
C TYR A 45 -3.19 16.49 -10.53
N GLY A 46 -3.61 17.62 -9.96
CA GLY A 46 -4.48 18.59 -10.64
C GLY A 46 -5.98 18.26 -10.65
N PHE A 47 -6.41 17.12 -10.07
CA PHE A 47 -7.81 16.71 -10.01
C PHE A 47 -8.38 16.72 -8.58
N SER A 48 -9.70 16.59 -8.44
CA SER A 48 -10.38 16.55 -7.13
C SER A 48 -11.13 15.22 -6.97
N PRO A 49 -10.62 14.30 -6.13
CA PRO A 49 -11.25 12.99 -5.94
C PRO A 49 -12.48 13.05 -5.02
N GLU A 50 -13.32 12.03 -5.12
CA GLU A 50 -14.34 11.72 -4.12
C GLU A 50 -13.69 11.00 -2.94
N ILE A 51 -14.14 11.27 -1.70
CA ILE A 51 -13.69 10.50 -0.53
C ILE A 51 -14.77 9.49 -0.18
N THR A 52 -14.41 8.22 -0.16
CA THR A 52 -15.31 7.09 0.13
C THR A 52 -15.08 6.49 1.51
N GLY A 53 -13.89 6.68 2.11
CA GLY A 53 -13.52 6.09 3.40
C GLY A 53 -12.53 6.92 4.20
N PHE A 54 -12.42 6.62 5.50
CA PHE A 54 -11.45 7.22 6.39
C PHE A 54 -11.15 6.30 7.57
N GLU A 55 -9.88 6.25 7.95
CA GLU A 55 -9.39 5.53 9.12
C GLU A 55 -8.33 6.36 9.83
N PHE A 56 -8.42 6.46 11.16
CA PHE A 56 -7.37 7.12 11.93
C PHE A 56 -6.13 6.24 12.04
N ARG A 57 -4.94 6.84 11.90
CA ARG A 57 -3.71 6.15 12.27
C ARG A 57 -3.57 6.22 13.79
N HIS A 58 -3.66 5.07 14.44
CA HIS A 58 -3.38 4.95 15.87
C HIS A 58 -1.88 4.77 16.07
N VAL A 59 -1.21 5.72 16.74
CA VAL A 59 0.14 5.51 17.27
C VAL A 59 -0.03 4.71 18.57
N GLY A 60 0.74 3.63 18.72
CA GLY A 60 0.49 2.54 19.67
C GLY A 60 0.31 2.93 21.15
N GLU A 61 -0.36 2.04 21.88
CA GLU A 61 -0.76 2.17 23.29
C GLU A 61 0.40 2.27 24.32
N MET A 62 1.66 2.22 23.87
CA MET A 62 2.83 2.25 24.76
C MET A 62 3.35 3.65 25.09
N GLU A 63 2.85 4.69 24.43
CA GLU A 63 3.10 6.05 24.88
C GLU A 63 2.02 6.45 25.89
N LEU A 64 2.42 6.83 27.11
CA LEU A 64 1.56 7.47 28.13
C LEU A 64 0.89 8.78 27.63
N ASN A 65 1.12 9.16 26.37
CA ASN A 65 0.42 10.21 25.64
C ASN A 65 -0.84 9.64 24.98
N SER A 66 -1.91 9.60 25.77
CA SER A 66 -3.23 9.23 25.30
C SER A 66 -3.65 10.00 24.03
N HIS A 67 -3.92 9.28 22.94
CA HIS A 67 -4.91 9.63 21.89
C HIS A 67 -4.66 10.86 21.00
N LYS A 68 -3.43 11.17 20.62
CA LYS A 68 -3.22 12.12 19.53
C LYS A 68 -3.44 11.46 18.15
N LYS A 69 -4.72 11.34 17.78
CA LYS A 69 -5.18 10.95 16.43
C LYS A 69 -4.89 12.08 15.44
N ASP A 70 -3.61 12.25 15.11
CA ASP A 70 -3.10 13.39 14.36
C ASP A 70 -2.83 13.09 12.88
N ALA A 71 -3.08 11.87 12.42
CA ALA A 71 -2.95 11.46 11.03
C ALA A 71 -3.98 10.39 10.68
N GLY A 72 -4.20 10.15 9.40
CA GLY A 72 -5.15 9.13 8.96
C GLY A 72 -4.98 8.72 7.51
N TYR A 73 -5.62 7.60 7.19
CA TYR A 73 -5.76 7.06 5.86
C TYR A 73 -7.10 7.52 5.29
N VAL A 74 -7.09 8.07 4.09
CA VAL A 74 -8.27 8.53 3.37
C VAL A 74 -8.42 7.69 2.11
N THR A 75 -9.52 6.93 2.01
CA THR A 75 -9.85 6.19 0.79
C THR A 75 -10.59 7.12 -0.16
N MET A 76 -10.15 7.14 -1.41
CA MET A 76 -10.57 8.10 -2.42
C MET A 76 -10.86 7.40 -3.75
N THR A 77 -11.73 8.00 -4.56
CA THR A 77 -12.06 7.51 -5.90
C THR A 77 -11.92 8.62 -6.93
N HIS A 78 -11.31 8.31 -8.08
CA HIS A 78 -11.27 9.17 -9.26
C HIS A 78 -11.26 8.30 -10.52
N ASP A 79 -12.10 8.63 -11.50
CA ASP A 79 -12.23 7.90 -12.78
C ASP A 79 -12.37 6.37 -12.63
N GLY A 80 -13.14 5.94 -11.64
CA GLY A 80 -13.37 4.52 -11.35
C GLY A 80 -12.22 3.80 -10.63
N ARG A 81 -11.11 4.50 -10.34
CA ARG A 81 -9.98 3.98 -9.55
C ARG A 81 -10.16 4.32 -8.08
N GLU A 82 -10.06 3.31 -7.22
CA GLU A 82 -9.92 3.50 -5.78
C GLU A 82 -8.44 3.57 -5.40
N PHE A 83 -8.10 4.47 -4.48
CA PHE A 83 -6.76 4.63 -3.93
C PHE A 83 -6.82 5.18 -2.51
N LYS A 84 -5.70 5.14 -1.79
CA LYS A 84 -5.56 5.66 -0.43
C LYS A 84 -4.50 6.76 -0.40
N ALA A 85 -4.74 7.74 0.45
CA ALA A 85 -3.75 8.74 0.85
C ALA A 85 -3.53 8.66 2.37
N TYR A 86 -2.28 8.64 2.80
CA TYR A 86 -1.91 8.89 4.19
C TYR A 86 -1.61 10.38 4.36
N ILE A 87 -2.30 11.00 5.32
CA ILE A 87 -2.20 12.43 5.58
C ILE A 87 -1.91 12.68 7.06
N SER A 88 -0.85 13.44 7.31
CA SER A 88 -0.41 13.95 8.60
C SER A 88 -0.40 15.49 8.57
N PRO A 89 -1.48 16.16 9.01
CA PRO A 89 -1.55 17.61 9.06
C PRO A 89 -0.46 18.33 9.87
N LYS A 90 0.26 17.59 10.72
CA LYS A 90 1.35 18.14 11.55
C LYS A 90 2.73 17.90 10.95
N ASP A 91 2.82 17.00 9.98
CA ASP A 91 4.05 16.62 9.32
C ASP A 91 3.73 16.34 7.83
N PRO A 92 3.56 17.39 7.00
CA PRO A 92 3.16 17.21 5.61
C PRO A 92 4.19 16.47 4.77
N ASP A 93 5.46 16.42 5.20
CA ASP A 93 6.56 15.77 4.49
C ASP A 93 6.40 14.24 4.45
N VAL A 94 5.61 13.67 5.37
CA VAL A 94 5.28 12.24 5.37
C VAL A 94 4.00 11.89 4.61
N ASN A 95 3.33 12.87 3.99
CA ASN A 95 2.13 12.61 3.21
C ASN A 95 2.46 11.80 1.96
N CYS A 96 1.63 10.79 1.68
CA CYS A 96 1.81 9.94 0.50
C CYS A 96 0.49 9.35 0.02
N ASP A 97 0.47 8.87 -1.22
CA ASP A 97 -0.69 8.21 -1.83
C ASP A 97 -0.26 7.07 -2.76
N ASN A 98 -1.16 6.14 -3.05
CA ASN A 98 -0.89 5.03 -3.97
C ASN A 98 -1.67 5.13 -5.29
N PHE A 99 -2.05 6.34 -5.72
CA PHE A 99 -2.85 6.52 -6.94
C PHE A 99 -2.14 6.01 -8.20
N MET A 100 -0.82 6.15 -8.27
CA MET A 100 0.02 5.73 -9.40
C MET A 100 0.25 4.21 -9.47
N GLN A 101 -0.08 3.45 -8.42
CA GLN A 101 0.25 2.03 -8.34
C GLN A 101 -0.22 1.25 -9.56
N LYS A 102 -1.49 1.43 -9.95
CA LYS A 102 -2.05 0.71 -11.10
C LYS A 102 -1.30 0.99 -12.41
N ASP A 103 -0.90 2.24 -12.66
CA ASP A 103 -0.19 2.59 -13.90
C ASP A 103 1.24 2.02 -13.91
N VAL A 104 1.88 1.96 -12.73
CA VAL A 104 3.18 1.32 -12.55
C VAL A 104 3.06 -0.18 -12.83
N ASP A 105 2.09 -0.86 -12.21
CA ASP A 105 1.85 -2.30 -12.37
C ASP A 105 1.50 -2.64 -13.84
N ASP A 106 0.66 -1.84 -14.50
CA ASP A 106 0.31 -2.04 -15.92
C ASP A 106 1.52 -1.87 -16.84
N ARG A 107 2.39 -0.88 -16.59
CA ARG A 107 3.61 -0.64 -17.37
C ARG A 107 4.62 -1.76 -17.19
N LEU A 108 4.80 -2.25 -15.97
CA LEU A 108 5.65 -3.40 -15.68
C LEU A 108 5.09 -4.68 -16.30
N ALA A 109 3.78 -4.91 -16.23
CA ALA A 109 3.15 -6.05 -16.89
C ALA A 109 3.43 -6.02 -18.39
N ALA A 110 3.27 -4.87 -19.06
CA ALA A 110 3.62 -4.72 -20.47
C ALA A 110 5.09 -5.03 -20.75
N TYR A 111 6.01 -4.56 -19.90
CA TYR A 111 7.43 -4.86 -19.99
C TYR A 111 7.72 -6.37 -19.94
N PHE A 112 7.22 -7.06 -18.91
CA PHE A 112 7.45 -8.50 -18.78
C PHE A 112 6.79 -9.30 -19.90
N ARG A 113 5.60 -8.90 -20.39
CA ARG A 113 4.96 -9.58 -21.53
C ARG A 113 5.82 -9.52 -22.78
N GLU A 114 6.43 -8.36 -23.04
CA GLU A 114 7.34 -8.18 -24.18
C GLU A 114 8.63 -8.98 -24.02
N GLN A 115 9.29 -8.89 -22.85
CA GLN A 115 10.58 -9.56 -22.63
C GLN A 115 10.44 -11.09 -22.59
N LEU A 116 9.35 -11.60 -22.04
CA LEU A 116 9.13 -13.03 -21.84
C LEU A 116 8.31 -13.68 -22.95
N ASP A 117 7.80 -12.90 -23.91
CA ASP A 117 6.89 -13.35 -24.97
C ASP A 117 5.68 -14.15 -24.41
N CYS A 118 5.15 -13.70 -23.28
CA CYS A 118 4.08 -14.36 -22.52
C CYS A 118 2.94 -13.38 -22.30
N GLN A 119 1.71 -13.76 -22.68
CA GLN A 119 0.54 -12.89 -22.52
C GLN A 119 -0.08 -13.00 -21.11
N ASP A 120 0.04 -14.17 -20.52
CA ASP A 120 -0.52 -14.54 -19.23
C ASP A 120 0.40 -14.10 -18.09
N ILE A 121 0.48 -12.78 -17.89
CA ILE A 121 1.28 -12.13 -16.84
C ILE A 121 0.42 -11.22 -15.98
N ALA A 122 0.60 -11.32 -14.67
CA ALA A 122 0.16 -10.38 -13.65
C ALA A 122 1.37 -9.82 -12.90
N VAL A 123 1.30 -8.53 -12.57
CA VAL A 123 2.35 -7.84 -11.82
C VAL A 123 1.72 -7.12 -10.64
N GLU A 124 2.40 -7.18 -9.50
CA GLU A 124 2.09 -6.39 -8.34
C GLU A 124 3.38 -5.79 -7.77
N THR A 125 3.34 -4.53 -7.37
CA THR A 125 4.47 -3.86 -6.73
C THR A 125 4.29 -3.67 -5.23
N THR A 126 5.41 -3.58 -4.51
CA THR A 126 5.46 -3.04 -3.16
C THR A 126 6.62 -2.07 -3.04
N TYR A 127 6.31 -0.84 -2.64
CA TYR A 127 7.27 0.21 -2.30
C TYR A 127 6.61 1.19 -1.33
N GLY A 128 7.37 2.18 -0.85
CA GLY A 128 6.86 3.21 0.06
C GLY A 128 6.76 2.74 1.52
N SER A 129 6.15 3.56 2.37
CA SER A 129 6.14 3.35 3.83
C SER A 129 4.74 3.32 4.43
N PHE A 130 4.15 4.49 4.73
CA PHE A 130 2.94 4.59 5.57
C PHE A 130 1.69 3.95 4.97
N ILE A 131 1.66 3.76 3.65
CA ILE A 131 0.71 2.90 2.95
C ILE A 131 1.50 2.05 1.95
N ARG A 132 0.97 0.86 1.63
CA ARG A 132 1.49 0.04 0.53
C ARG A 132 1.47 0.86 -0.76
N CYS A 133 2.63 0.91 -1.43
CA CYS A 133 2.85 1.70 -2.64
C CYS A 133 2.63 3.20 -2.44
N GLY A 134 2.89 3.70 -1.23
CA GLY A 134 2.77 5.11 -0.89
C GLY A 134 3.88 5.94 -1.52
N VAL A 135 3.51 6.80 -2.46
CA VAL A 135 4.37 7.72 -3.18
C VAL A 135 4.32 9.11 -2.52
N PRO A 136 5.46 9.67 -2.06
CA PRO A 136 5.53 11.02 -1.49
C PRO A 136 5.05 12.13 -2.43
N ALA A 137 4.88 13.35 -1.90
CA ALA A 137 4.32 14.50 -2.61
C ALA A 137 5.13 14.97 -3.83
N ASP A 138 6.46 14.81 -3.76
CA ASP A 138 7.44 15.29 -4.72
C ASP A 138 7.63 14.34 -5.92
N ILE A 139 7.32 13.05 -5.76
CA ILE A 139 7.35 12.07 -6.85
C ILE A 139 6.04 12.11 -7.64
N ARG A 140 6.11 12.45 -8.92
CA ARG A 140 4.96 12.67 -9.81
C ARG A 140 4.96 11.80 -11.07
N SER A 141 6.03 11.04 -11.30
CA SER A 141 6.21 10.21 -12.49
C SER A 141 6.82 8.84 -12.17
N TYR A 142 6.64 7.90 -13.09
CA TYR A 142 7.24 6.57 -13.00
C TYR A 142 8.76 6.67 -12.93
N GLU A 143 9.37 7.54 -13.75
CA GLU A 143 10.81 7.74 -13.80
C GLU A 143 11.36 8.29 -12.48
N GLU A 144 10.66 9.25 -11.85
CA GLU A 144 11.02 9.75 -10.52
C GLU A 144 10.87 8.68 -9.45
N LEU A 145 9.83 7.83 -9.54
CA LEU A 145 9.60 6.75 -8.59
C LEU A 145 10.77 5.76 -8.57
N PHE A 146 11.21 5.31 -9.74
CA PHE A 146 12.33 4.38 -9.85
C PHE A 146 13.70 5.01 -9.60
N ALA A 147 13.80 6.35 -9.65
CA ALA A 147 15.01 7.08 -9.29
C ALA A 147 15.09 7.45 -7.80
N GLY A 148 13.95 7.62 -7.13
CA GLY A 148 13.86 8.16 -5.77
C GLY A 148 13.38 7.19 -4.70
N CYS A 149 12.75 6.07 -5.07
CA CYS A 149 12.35 5.03 -4.11
C CYS A 149 13.40 3.91 -4.08
N ASP A 150 14.02 3.74 -2.92
CA ASP A 150 14.79 2.54 -2.61
C ASP A 150 13.85 1.38 -2.24
N ASN A 151 14.28 0.14 -2.50
CA ASN A 151 13.56 -1.10 -2.15
C ASN A 151 12.21 -1.28 -2.86
N ILE A 152 12.18 -1.10 -4.18
CA ILE A 152 11.02 -1.50 -4.98
C ILE A 152 11.04 -3.03 -5.10
N CYS A 153 10.02 -3.71 -4.61
CA CYS A 153 9.81 -5.13 -4.91
C CYS A 153 8.73 -5.27 -5.99
N ILE A 154 9.00 -6.12 -6.97
CA ILE A 154 8.13 -6.42 -8.09
C ILE A 154 7.83 -7.91 -8.06
N TYR A 155 6.56 -8.26 -7.93
CA TYR A 155 6.06 -9.63 -7.96
C TYR A 155 5.42 -9.89 -9.32
N VAL A 156 5.89 -10.91 -10.01
CA VAL A 156 5.43 -11.29 -11.35
C VAL A 156 4.89 -12.70 -11.28
N SER A 157 3.61 -12.88 -11.57
CA SER A 157 3.00 -14.19 -11.78
C SER A 157 2.79 -14.41 -13.26
N ALA A 158 3.21 -15.56 -13.76
CA ALA A 158 3.08 -15.89 -15.17
C ALA A 158 2.66 -17.35 -15.39
N TYR A 159 2.10 -17.66 -16.55
CA TYR A 159 1.74 -19.02 -16.95
C TYR A 159 2.37 -19.40 -18.29
N ALA A 160 2.82 -20.65 -18.41
CA ALA A 160 3.47 -21.20 -19.60
C ALA A 160 4.71 -20.39 -20.05
N LEU A 161 5.68 -20.25 -19.16
CA LEU A 161 6.88 -19.45 -19.42
C LEU A 161 7.91 -20.23 -20.23
N ASP A 162 8.57 -19.53 -21.16
CA ASP A 162 9.79 -20.02 -21.79
C ASP A 162 11.00 -19.73 -20.89
N ARG A 163 11.63 -20.78 -20.38
CA ARG A 163 12.79 -20.69 -19.47
C ARG A 163 13.99 -20.02 -20.11
N GLU A 164 14.18 -20.15 -21.43
CA GLU A 164 15.27 -19.49 -22.14
C GLU A 164 15.09 -17.97 -22.10
N LYS A 165 13.83 -17.50 -22.19
CA LYS A 165 13.49 -16.08 -22.09
C LYS A 165 13.69 -15.54 -20.68
N VAL A 166 13.29 -16.29 -19.66
CA VAL A 166 13.51 -15.90 -18.25
C VAL A 166 15.00 -15.75 -17.96
N SER A 167 15.83 -16.67 -18.47
CA SER A 167 17.29 -16.61 -18.30
C SER A 167 17.94 -15.42 -19.03
N ALA A 168 17.28 -14.90 -20.06
CA ALA A 168 17.74 -13.74 -20.84
C ALA A 168 17.12 -12.41 -20.38
N LEU A 169 16.29 -12.42 -19.33
CA LEU A 169 15.57 -11.26 -18.83
C LEU A 169 16.54 -10.23 -18.24
N ASP A 170 16.60 -9.05 -18.85
CA ASP A 170 17.39 -7.93 -18.36
C ASP A 170 16.59 -7.11 -17.35
N VAL A 171 16.79 -7.30 -16.05
CA VAL A 171 16.09 -6.50 -15.02
C VAL A 171 16.87 -5.25 -14.61
N SER A 172 18.06 -5.00 -15.18
CA SER A 172 18.91 -3.84 -14.81
C SER A 172 18.24 -2.49 -15.11
N LYS A 173 17.27 -2.49 -16.03
CA LYS A 173 16.44 -1.33 -16.40
C LYS A 173 15.39 -0.96 -15.35
N LEU A 174 15.13 -1.85 -14.39
CA LEU A 174 14.09 -1.67 -13.36
C LEU A 174 14.62 -0.99 -12.10
N GLY A 175 15.85 -0.46 -12.10
CA GLY A 175 16.45 0.25 -10.96
C GLY A 175 17.51 -0.59 -10.24
N LYS A 176 18.43 0.10 -9.56
CA LYS A 176 19.63 -0.54 -8.96
C LYS A 176 19.37 -1.31 -7.69
N THR A 177 18.26 -1.03 -6.99
CA THR A 177 17.90 -1.65 -5.70
C THR A 177 16.49 -2.24 -5.79
N THR A 178 16.20 -2.84 -6.94
CA THR A 178 14.90 -3.39 -7.26
C THR A 178 14.98 -4.90 -7.16
N GLU A 179 14.05 -5.46 -6.40
CA GLU A 179 13.90 -6.89 -6.25
C GLU A 179 12.78 -7.36 -7.18
N VAL A 180 13.05 -8.39 -7.98
CA VAL A 180 12.02 -9.01 -8.83
C VAL A 180 11.86 -10.46 -8.39
N THR A 181 10.64 -10.82 -8.00
CA THR A 181 10.22 -12.20 -7.75
C THR A 181 9.29 -12.61 -8.86
N LEU A 182 9.68 -13.62 -9.64
CA LEU A 182 8.87 -14.16 -10.73
C LEU A 182 8.51 -15.61 -10.45
N VAL A 183 7.22 -15.94 -10.55
CA VAL A 183 6.70 -17.29 -10.32
C VAL A 183 5.95 -17.79 -11.55
N GLU A 184 6.20 -19.05 -11.89
CA GLU A 184 5.42 -19.77 -12.90
C GLU A 184 4.25 -20.49 -12.23
N CYS A 185 3.03 -20.06 -12.50
CA CYS A 185 1.80 -20.62 -11.95
C CYS A 185 1.44 -21.96 -12.59
N HIS A 186 0.71 -22.81 -11.86
CA HIS A 186 0.17 -24.08 -12.38
C HIS A 186 -0.93 -23.89 -13.43
N SER A 187 -1.68 -22.80 -13.33
CA SER A 187 -2.75 -22.47 -14.26
C SER A 187 -2.90 -20.95 -14.42
N ALA A 188 -3.49 -20.53 -15.54
CA ALA A 188 -3.79 -19.12 -15.79
C ALA A 188 -4.79 -18.53 -14.77
N SER A 189 -5.62 -19.35 -14.11
CA SER A 189 -6.52 -18.86 -13.06
C SER A 189 -5.80 -18.43 -11.78
N ASP A 190 -4.56 -18.86 -11.58
CA ASP A 190 -3.78 -18.55 -10.38
C ASP A 190 -3.00 -17.23 -10.49
N LEU A 191 -3.03 -16.57 -11.66
CA LEU A 191 -2.25 -15.34 -11.91
C LEU A 191 -2.59 -14.20 -10.97
N GLN A 192 -3.84 -14.13 -10.50
CA GLN A 192 -4.37 -13.05 -9.64
C GLN A 192 -4.62 -13.53 -8.21
N ASP A 193 -4.10 -14.70 -7.82
CA ASP A 193 -4.24 -15.18 -6.44
C ASP A 193 -3.33 -14.36 -5.52
N GLU A 194 -3.93 -13.39 -4.81
CA GLU A 194 -3.23 -12.54 -3.83
C GLU A 194 -2.42 -13.36 -2.81
N LYS A 195 -2.89 -14.56 -2.45
CA LYS A 195 -2.17 -15.43 -1.51
C LYS A 195 -0.93 -16.06 -2.13
N LEU A 196 -0.88 -16.21 -3.45
CA LEU A 196 0.28 -16.72 -4.15
C LEU A 196 1.44 -15.71 -4.02
N TRP A 197 1.16 -14.42 -4.18
CA TRP A 197 2.15 -13.34 -4.08
C TRP A 197 2.67 -13.17 -2.66
N GLU A 198 1.78 -13.09 -1.67
CA GLU A 198 2.15 -13.03 -0.25
C GLU A 198 3.07 -14.19 0.14
N LYS A 199 2.78 -15.40 -0.35
CA LYS A 199 3.56 -16.59 -0.03
C LYS A 199 4.86 -16.70 -0.83
N ALA A 200 4.91 -16.20 -2.06
CA ALA A 200 6.14 -16.12 -2.85
C ALA A 200 7.16 -15.17 -2.18
N ALA A 201 6.69 -14.07 -1.59
CA ALA A 201 7.52 -13.17 -0.78
C ALA A 201 8.09 -13.88 0.47
N VAL A 202 7.28 -14.67 1.17
CA VAL A 202 7.68 -15.41 2.38
C VAL A 202 8.63 -16.57 2.06
N TRP A 203 8.40 -17.32 0.97
CA TRP A 203 9.20 -18.49 0.59
C TRP A 203 10.70 -18.16 0.42
N ARG A 204 11.00 -16.95 -0.05
CA ARG A 204 12.38 -16.44 -0.14
C ARG A 204 13.06 -16.34 1.23
N HIS A 205 12.35 -15.83 2.23
CA HIS A 205 12.90 -15.67 3.58
C HIS A 205 13.12 -17.00 4.30
N ASP A 206 12.34 -18.03 3.95
CA ASP A 206 12.43 -19.37 4.53
C ASP A 206 13.41 -20.31 3.79
N ASN A 207 14.24 -19.79 2.87
CA ASN A 207 15.24 -20.55 2.10
C ASN A 207 14.67 -21.79 1.38
N GLY A 208 13.47 -21.66 0.83
CA GLY A 208 12.85 -22.71 0.03
C GLY A 208 12.22 -23.88 0.81
N GLY A 209 12.27 -23.85 2.14
CA GLY A 209 11.65 -24.86 3.00
C GLY A 209 10.18 -24.55 3.31
N GLY A 210 9.27 -25.50 3.02
CA GLY A 210 7.87 -25.42 3.47
C GLY A 210 6.82 -25.90 2.45
N GLU A 211 5.55 -25.86 2.84
CA GLU A 211 4.38 -26.25 2.03
C GLU A 211 4.19 -25.40 0.76
N TYR A 212 4.85 -24.24 0.69
CA TYR A 212 4.62 -23.23 -0.35
C TYR A 212 5.25 -23.55 -1.71
N GLY A 213 6.32 -24.36 -1.74
CA GLY A 213 6.95 -24.73 -3.02
C GLY A 213 6.09 -25.65 -3.90
N ALA A 214 4.91 -26.09 -3.46
CA ALA A 214 3.95 -26.82 -4.27
C ALA A 214 2.91 -25.90 -4.94
N MET A 215 3.01 -24.58 -4.75
CA MET A 215 2.04 -23.62 -5.27
C MET A 215 2.43 -23.03 -6.65
N PHE A 216 3.67 -23.23 -7.08
CA PHE A 216 4.20 -22.75 -8.35
C PHE A 216 5.12 -23.81 -8.99
N HIS A 217 5.19 -23.82 -10.32
CA HIS A 217 6.06 -24.69 -11.10
C HIS A 217 7.53 -24.31 -10.99
N ALA A 218 7.81 -23.01 -10.97
CA ALA A 218 9.15 -22.46 -10.91
C ALA A 218 9.16 -21.11 -10.18
N TYR A 219 10.31 -20.77 -9.62
CA TYR A 219 10.55 -19.53 -8.90
C TYR A 219 11.88 -18.94 -9.36
N TYR A 220 11.88 -17.65 -9.66
CA TYR A 220 13.03 -16.91 -10.13
C TYR A 220 13.15 -15.63 -9.33
N TYR A 221 14.35 -15.34 -8.86
CA TYR A 221 14.63 -14.16 -8.08
C TYR A 221 15.70 -13.32 -8.77
N PHE A 222 15.50 -12.01 -8.77
CA PHE A 222 16.48 -11.08 -9.31
C PHE A 222 16.73 -9.95 -8.31
N HIS A 223 18.00 -9.65 -8.07
CA HIS A 223 18.46 -8.57 -7.20
C HIS A 223 19.63 -7.86 -7.86
N ASP A 224 19.64 -6.53 -7.83
CA ASP A 224 20.72 -5.69 -8.39
C ASP A 224 21.08 -6.02 -9.86
N GLY A 225 20.14 -6.52 -10.66
CA GLY A 225 20.38 -6.90 -12.05
C GLY A 225 20.91 -8.32 -12.27
N GLU A 226 21.13 -9.10 -11.21
CA GLU A 226 21.58 -10.49 -11.29
C GLU A 226 20.42 -11.46 -11.02
N ALA A 227 20.38 -12.55 -11.81
CA ALA A 227 19.39 -13.61 -11.64
C ALA A 227 19.92 -14.68 -10.68
N GLU A 228 19.21 -14.91 -9.58
CA GLU A 228 19.33 -16.12 -8.77
C GLU A 228 18.17 -17.05 -9.13
N ILE A 229 18.47 -18.06 -9.94
CA ILE A 229 17.50 -19.10 -10.28
C ILE A 229 17.49 -20.11 -9.12
N ILE A 230 16.43 -20.08 -8.31
CA ILE A 230 16.18 -21.10 -7.29
C ILE A 230 15.21 -22.12 -7.89
N GLU A 231 15.76 -23.00 -8.73
CA GLU A 231 14.99 -24.11 -9.31
C GLU A 231 14.60 -25.13 -8.24
N LYS A 232 13.38 -25.65 -8.39
CA LYS A 232 12.93 -26.89 -7.78
C LYS A 232 13.15 -28.07 -8.73
#